data_AF-A0AAD9F4R7-F1
#
_entry.id   AF-A0AAD9F4R7-F1
#
_cell.length_a   1.000
_cell.length_b   1.000
_cell.length_c   1.000
_cell.angle_alpha   90.00
_cell.angle_beta   90.00
_cell.angle_gamma   90.00
#
_symmetry.space_group_name_H-M   'P 1'
#
loop_
_entity.id
_entity.type
_entity.pdbx_description
1 polymer ?
#
loop_
_entity_poly.entity_id
_entity_poly.type
_entity_poly.pdbx_seq_one_letter_code
_entity_poly.pdbx_strand_id
1 'polypeptide(L)' 'MTAFDADDPGTDNAALRYNIVRQSPDKPSPTMFYINPERGDIVTVISHTLLDRE' A
#
# COMPACT_ATOMS: atom_id res chain seq x y z
N MET A 1 4.64 6.58 -3.71
CA MET A 1 5.07 6.77 -2.29
C MET A 1 6.55 6.47 -2.21
N THR A 2 7.31 7.14 -1.36
CA THR A 2 8.76 6.89 -1.19
C THR A 2 9.13 6.91 0.29
N ALA A 3 9.90 5.92 0.72
CA ALA A 3 10.54 5.86 2.04
C ALA A 3 12.03 5.55 1.84
N PHE A 4 12.86 5.92 2.82
CA PHE A 4 14.31 5.76 2.78
C PHE A 4 14.81 5.28 4.13
N ASP A 5 15.71 4.29 4.11
CA ASP A 5 16.51 3.86 5.26
C ASP A 5 17.93 4.43 5.14
N ALA A 6 18.60 4.69 6.26
CA ALA A 6 19.93 5.29 6.30
C ALA A 6 21.06 4.27 6.21
N ASP A 7 20.76 2.98 6.35
CA ASP A 7 21.73 1.89 6.21
C ASP A 7 22.21 1.70 4.76
N ASP A 8 23.26 0.89 4.58
CA ASP A 8 23.85 0.59 3.28
C ASP A 8 22.81 -0.07 2.33
N PRO A 9 22.46 0.57 1.18
CA PRO A 9 21.51 0.05 0.20
C PRO A 9 21.89 -1.31 -0.41
N GLY A 10 23.16 -1.71 -0.33
CA GLY A 10 23.64 -3.01 -0.77
C GLY A 10 23.35 -4.16 0.21
N THR A 11 22.77 -3.86 1.37
CA THR A 11 22.49 -4.84 2.44
C THR A 11 20.99 -4.93 2.74
N ASP A 12 20.57 -6.04 3.34
CA ASP A 12 19.17 -6.26 3.74
C ASP A 12 18.69 -5.30 4.83
N ASN A 13 19.61 -4.61 5.54
CA ASN A 13 19.24 -3.67 6.60
C ASN A 13 18.49 -2.45 6.03
N ALA A 14 18.77 -2.06 4.80
CA ALA A 14 18.06 -0.98 4.10
C ALA A 14 16.83 -1.47 3.31
N ALA A 15 16.49 -2.77 3.38
CA ALA A 15 15.40 -3.35 2.59
C ALA A 15 14.03 -2.97 3.15
N LEU A 16 13.39 -1.97 2.53
CA LEU A 16 12.06 -1.52 2.91
C LEU A 16 10.95 -2.44 2.41
N ARG A 17 9.90 -2.61 3.23
CA ARG A 17 8.66 -3.30 2.86
C ARG A 17 7.43 -2.48 3.21
N TYR A 18 6.52 -2.37 2.26
CA TYR A 18 5.29 -1.59 2.42
C TYR A 18 4.10 -2.46 2.81
N ASN A 19 3.28 -1.98 3.75
CA ASN A 19 2.03 -2.64 4.16
C ASN A 19 0.95 -1.61 4.50
N ILE A 20 -0.30 -1.89 4.13
CA ILE A 20 -1.46 -1.09 4.56
C ILE A 20 -1.93 -1.59 5.92
N VAL A 21 -1.74 -0.78 6.96
CA VAL A 21 -2.16 -1.14 8.33
C VAL A 21 -3.67 -0.94 8.55
N ARG A 22 -4.25 0.09 7.92
CA ARG A 22 -5.67 0.43 8.08
C ARG A 22 -6.22 1.11 6.84
N GLN A 23 -7.44 0.74 6.45
CA GLN A 23 -8.27 1.45 5.48
C GLN A 23 -9.48 2.03 6.22
N SER A 24 -9.79 3.30 5.98
CA SER A 24 -10.91 4.00 6.60
C SER A 24 -11.58 4.89 5.55
N PRO A 25 -12.87 4.71 5.25
CA PRO A 25 -13.80 3.74 5.86
C PRO A 25 -13.48 2.28 5.49
N ASP A 26 -14.07 1.33 6.23
CA ASP A 26 -14.05 -0.11 5.94
C ASP A 26 -15.21 -0.56 5.06
N LYS A 27 -15.93 0.40 4.46
CA LYS A 27 -17.03 0.20 3.53
C LYS A 27 -16.62 0.69 2.14
N PRO A 28 -17.07 0.01 1.06
CA PRO A 28 -17.89 -1.21 1.05
C PRO A 28 -17.12 -2.49 1.46
N SER A 29 -15.80 -2.43 1.57
CA SER A 29 -14.94 -3.53 1.99
C SER A 29 -13.80 -3.01 2.87
N PRO A 30 -13.35 -3.77 3.88
CA PRO A 30 -12.14 -3.43 4.64
C PRO A 30 -10.85 -3.53 3.80
N THR A 31 -10.94 -4.10 2.60
CA THR A 31 -9.81 -4.30 1.68
C THR A 31 -10.20 -3.82 0.29
N MET A 32 -10.12 -2.51 0.06
CA MET A 32 -10.34 -1.87 -1.24
C MET A 32 -9.06 -1.70 -2.03
N PHE A 33 -7.94 -1.55 -1.32
CA PHE A 33 -6.63 -1.30 -1.89
C PHE A 33 -5.61 -2.37 -1.51
N TYR A 34 -4.68 -2.63 -2.44
CA TYR A 34 -3.47 -3.42 -2.23
C TYR A 34 -2.24 -2.53 -2.44
N ILE A 35 -1.20 -2.75 -1.65
CA ILE A 35 0.10 -2.11 -1.84
C ILE A 35 1.14 -3.15 -2.24
N ASN A 36 1.93 -2.86 -3.28
CA ASN A 36 3.07 -3.69 -3.63
C ASN A 36 4.15 -3.55 -2.54
N PRO A 37 4.57 -4.64 -1.86
CA PRO A 37 5.48 -4.54 -0.72
C PRO A 37 6.88 -4.09 -1.09
N GLU A 38 7.29 -4.13 -2.37
CA GLU A 38 8.61 -3.70 -2.84
C GLU A 38 8.59 -2.30 -3.42
N ARG A 39 7.58 -1.99 -4.23
CA ARG A 39 7.52 -0.74 -5.00
C ARG A 39 6.70 0.35 -4.32
N GLY A 40 5.81 -0.02 -3.40
CA GLY A 40 4.92 0.93 -2.73
C GLY A 40 3.78 1.46 -3.62
N ASP A 41 3.59 0.88 -4.81
CA ASP A 41 2.45 1.18 -5.68
C ASP A 41 1.15 0.71 -5.03
N ILE A 42 0.12 1.56 -5.05
CA ILE A 42 -1.21 1.24 -4.52
C ILE A 42 -2.17 1.06 -5.69
N VAL A 43 -2.90 -0.05 -5.69
CA VAL A 43 -3.91 -0.38 -6.69
C VAL A 43 -5.23 -0.75 -6.04
N THR A 44 -6.32 -0.58 -6.79
CA THR A 44 -7.65 -1.05 -6.42
C THR A 44 -7.73 -2.56 -6.60
N VAL A 45 -8.32 -3.25 -5.63
CA VAL A 45 -8.58 -4.71 -5.72
C VAL A 45 -10.07 -5.04 -5.77
N ILE A 46 -10.92 -4.03 -5.68
CA ILE A 46 -12.36 -4.12 -5.90
C ILE A 46 -12.73 -3.55 -7.26
N SER A 47 -13.93 -3.90 -7.74
CA SER A 47 -14.50 -3.28 -8.94
C SER A 47 -14.56 -1.76 -8.78
N HIS A 48 -14.18 -1.02 -9.82
CA HIS A 48 -14.29 0.44 -9.84
C HIS A 48 -15.73 0.93 -9.67
N THR A 49 -16.73 0.12 -9.99
CA THR A 49 -18.15 0.45 -9.78
C THR A 49 -18.54 0.51 -8.30
N LEU A 50 -17.73 -0.05 -7.41
CA LEU A 50 -17.93 0.02 -5.95
C LEU A 50 -17.17 1.21 -5.34
N LEU A 51 -16.36 1.93 -6.13
CA LEU A 51 -15.70 3.16 -5.72
C LEU A 51 -16.59 4.31 -6.13
N ASP A 52 -17.43 4.74 -5.19
CA ASP A 52 -18.41 5.79 -5.42
C ASP A 52 -17.90 7.13 -4.87
N ARG A 53 -18.16 8.21 -5.60
CA ARG A 53 -18.04 9.57 -5.09
C ARG A 53 -19.46 10.11 -4.99
N GLU A 54 -19.86 10.54 -3.80
CA GLU A 54 -21.11 11.28 -3.60
C GLU A 54 -21.23 12.47 -4.57
#